data_AF-A0A7Y7YMX5-F1
#
_entry.id   AF-A0A7Y7YMX5-F1
#
_cell.length_a   1.000
_cell.length_b   1.000
_cell.length_c   1.000
_cell.angle_alpha   90.00
_cell.angle_beta   90.00
_cell.angle_gamma   90.00
#
_symmetry.space_group_name_H-M   'P 1'
#
loop_
_entity.id
_entity.type
_entity.pdbx_description
1 polymer ?
#
loop_
_entity_poly.entity_id
_entity_poly.type
_entity_poly.pdbx_seq_one_letter_code
_entity_poly.pdbx_strand_id
1 'polypeptide(L)'
;MHSSTNPATEIHEHSPTDIIARIGSLTRMLRDSLRELGLDQAIAEAAEAIPDARDRLDYVVQMTAQAAERALNCVELSQPHQNQLESEAKALSGRWDAWFENPIELKDARELVTDTRSYLSGVPEHTSFTNAQLLEIMMAQDFQDLTGQVIKRMMDVIQEIERQLLMVLLENMPEPDARAKRVNEGLLNGPQLDATAAGVVASQDQVDDLLDSLGF
;
A
#
# COMPACT_ATOMS: atom_id res chain seq x y z
N MET A 1 -59.86 -56.06 -31.17
CA MET A 1 -59.76 -54.77 -30.48
C MET A 1 -58.28 -54.47 -30.29
N HIS A 2 -57.77 -53.51 -31.05
CA HIS A 2 -56.42 -52.97 -30.90
C HIS A 2 -56.38 -52.11 -29.64
N SER A 3 -55.46 -52.41 -28.73
CA SER A 3 -55.03 -51.47 -27.70
C SER A 3 -53.53 -51.30 -27.85
N SER A 4 -53.16 -50.28 -28.64
CA SER A 4 -51.81 -49.74 -28.67
C SER A 4 -51.57 -49.04 -27.34
N THR A 5 -50.73 -49.63 -26.48
CA THR A 5 -50.19 -48.95 -25.31
C THR A 5 -48.87 -48.31 -25.71
N ASN A 6 -48.86 -46.99 -25.72
CA ASN A 6 -47.70 -46.14 -25.93
C ASN A 6 -46.68 -46.43 -24.80
N PRO A 7 -45.41 -46.73 -25.07
CA PRO A 7 -44.42 -46.74 -23.99
C PRO A 7 -44.19 -45.28 -23.60
N ALA A 8 -44.66 -44.91 -22.42
CA ALA A 8 -44.26 -43.66 -21.81
C ALA A 8 -42.73 -43.68 -21.72
N THR A 9 -42.09 -42.68 -22.31
CA THR A 9 -40.69 -42.35 -22.05
C THR A 9 -40.56 -42.16 -20.55
N GLU A 10 -40.02 -43.16 -19.85
CA GLU A 10 -39.61 -43.04 -18.46
C GLU A 10 -38.50 -41.99 -18.44
N ILE A 11 -38.85 -40.77 -18.04
CA ILE A 11 -37.88 -39.78 -17.60
C ILE A 11 -37.31 -40.39 -16.31
N HIS A 12 -36.16 -41.03 -16.41
CA HIS A 12 -35.38 -41.43 -15.24
C HIS A 12 -35.01 -40.17 -14.47
N GLU A 13 -35.89 -39.73 -13.56
CA GLU A 13 -35.55 -38.81 -12.49
C GLU A 13 -34.40 -39.46 -11.73
N HIS A 14 -33.20 -38.93 -11.95
CA HIS A 14 -32.00 -39.40 -11.26
C HIS A 14 -32.27 -39.20 -9.77
N SER A 15 -32.29 -40.30 -9.01
CA SER A 15 -32.53 -40.17 -7.58
C SER A 15 -31.40 -39.32 -6.99
N PRO A 16 -31.64 -38.57 -5.91
CA PRO A 16 -30.58 -37.82 -5.23
C PRO A 16 -29.34 -38.69 -4.95
N THR A 17 -29.54 -39.99 -4.71
CA THR A 17 -28.50 -41.01 -4.54
C THR A 17 -27.65 -41.23 -5.81
N ASP A 18 -28.26 -41.24 -6.99
CA ASP A 18 -27.56 -41.39 -8.27
C ASP A 18 -26.74 -40.15 -8.62
N ILE A 19 -27.25 -38.97 -8.27
CA ILE A 19 -26.53 -37.70 -8.42
C ILE A 19 -25.31 -37.66 -7.48
N ILE A 20 -25.48 -38.05 -6.21
CA ILE A 20 -24.37 -38.14 -5.24
C ILE A 20 -23.32 -39.17 -5.69
N ALA A 21 -23.74 -40.33 -6.21
CA ALA A 21 -22.83 -41.34 -6.74
C ALA A 21 -22.04 -40.83 -7.96
N ARG A 22 -22.70 -40.10 -8.86
CA ARG A 22 -22.07 -39.46 -10.02
C ARG A 22 -21.05 -38.42 -9.60
N ILE A 23 -21.39 -37.54 -8.65
CA ILE A 23 -20.46 -36.56 -8.07
C ILE A 23 -19.26 -37.27 -7.45
N GLY A 24 -19.48 -38.30 -6.63
CA GLY A 24 -18.39 -39.05 -5.98
C GLY A 24 -17.48 -39.81 -6.95
N SER A 25 -17.97 -40.18 -8.13
CA SER A 25 -17.17 -40.75 -9.22
C SER A 25 -16.32 -39.67 -9.91
N LEU A 26 -16.94 -38.53 -10.26
CA LEU A 26 -16.25 -37.40 -10.88
C LEU A 26 -15.18 -36.78 -9.97
N THR A 27 -15.44 -36.68 -8.66
CA THR A 27 -14.45 -36.19 -7.68
C THR A 27 -13.27 -37.13 -7.54
N ARG A 28 -13.48 -38.45 -7.60
CA ARG A 28 -12.38 -39.42 -7.58
C ARG A 28 -11.56 -39.37 -8.85
N MET A 29 -12.22 -39.30 -10.01
CA MET A 29 -11.54 -39.13 -11.30
C MET A 29 -10.69 -37.85 -11.32
N LEU A 30 -11.25 -36.71 -10.89
CA LEU A 30 -10.50 -35.45 -10.76
C LEU A 30 -9.30 -35.60 -9.83
N ARG A 31 -9.48 -36.21 -8.65
CA ARG A 31 -8.40 -36.42 -7.68
C ARG A 31 -7.30 -37.31 -8.25
N ASP A 32 -7.66 -38.40 -8.92
CA ASP A 32 -6.70 -39.35 -9.48
C ASP A 32 -5.93 -38.69 -10.64
N SER A 33 -6.61 -37.92 -11.50
CA SER A 33 -5.97 -37.13 -12.57
C SER A 33 -5.03 -36.05 -12.03
N LEU A 34 -5.44 -35.30 -10.99
CA LEU A 34 -4.56 -34.31 -10.35
C LEU A 34 -3.30 -34.96 -9.77
N ARG A 35 -3.42 -36.16 -9.20
CA ARG A 35 -2.30 -36.91 -8.64
C ARG A 35 -1.40 -37.52 -9.71
N GLU A 36 -1.97 -38.01 -10.80
CA GLU A 36 -1.22 -38.63 -11.90
C GLU A 36 -0.40 -37.60 -12.69
N LEU A 37 -0.87 -36.36 -12.76
CA LEU A 37 -0.18 -35.21 -13.35
C LEU A 37 0.79 -34.51 -12.35
N GLY A 38 0.82 -34.91 -11.08
CA GLY A 38 1.66 -34.28 -10.05
C GLY A 38 1.22 -32.88 -9.62
N LEU A 39 -0.02 -32.51 -9.94
CA LEU A 39 -0.63 -31.21 -9.66
C LEU A 39 -1.19 -31.09 -8.23
N ASP A 40 -1.39 -32.23 -7.55
CA ASP A 40 -1.82 -32.27 -6.15
C ASP A 40 -0.80 -31.60 -5.21
N GLN A 41 0.49 -31.83 -5.48
CA GLN A 41 1.59 -31.22 -4.74
C GLN A 41 1.66 -29.70 -4.98
N ALA A 42 1.50 -29.25 -6.23
CA ALA A 42 1.51 -27.83 -6.60
C ALA A 42 0.38 -27.03 -5.91
N ILE A 43 -0.83 -27.59 -5.87
CA ILE A 43 -1.98 -26.96 -5.20
C ILE A 43 -1.78 -26.93 -3.68
N ALA A 44 -1.22 -27.99 -3.10
CA ALA A 44 -0.92 -28.05 -1.66
C ALA A 44 0.13 -27.00 -1.26
N GLU A 45 1.22 -26.88 -2.02
CA GLU A 45 2.28 -25.87 -1.79
C GLU A 45 1.74 -24.44 -1.91
N ALA A 46 0.91 -24.17 -2.92
CA ALA A 46 0.26 -22.88 -3.07
C ALA A 46 -0.67 -22.55 -1.89
N ALA A 47 -1.45 -23.54 -1.42
CA ALA A 47 -2.35 -23.38 -0.29
C ALA A 47 -1.59 -23.14 1.03
N GLU A 48 -0.43 -23.80 1.23
CA GLU A 48 0.44 -23.61 2.40
C GLU A 48 1.17 -22.25 2.40
N ALA A 49 1.40 -21.65 1.23
CA ALA A 49 2.06 -20.35 1.10
C ALA A 49 1.14 -19.14 1.43
N ILE A 50 -0.19 -19.30 1.32
CA ILE A 50 -1.16 -18.22 1.57
C ILE A 50 -1.11 -17.70 3.02
N PRO A 51 -1.08 -18.55 4.07
CA PRO A 51 -0.91 -18.09 5.45
C PRO A 51 0.35 -17.25 5.67
N ASP A 52 1.52 -17.67 5.14
CA ASP A 52 2.77 -16.92 5.24
C ASP A 52 2.67 -15.56 4.54
N ALA A 53 2.06 -15.50 3.35
CA ALA A 53 1.82 -14.26 2.64
C ALA A 53 0.91 -13.30 3.45
N ARG A 54 -0.12 -13.83 4.12
CA ARG A 54 -0.99 -13.01 4.99
C ARG A 54 -0.22 -12.44 6.17
N ASP A 55 0.54 -13.27 6.88
CA ASP A 55 1.30 -12.83 8.05
C ASP A 55 2.35 -11.76 7.67
N ARG A 56 2.91 -11.84 6.46
CA ARG A 56 3.78 -10.82 5.88
C ARG A 56 3.06 -9.50 5.57
N LEU A 57 1.83 -9.53 5.05
CA LEU A 57 1.03 -8.30 4.88
C LEU A 57 0.68 -7.68 6.22
N ASP A 58 0.31 -8.50 7.21
CA ASP A 58 0.01 -8.01 8.56
C ASP A 58 1.24 -7.32 9.16
N TYR A 59 2.43 -7.89 8.97
CA TYR A 59 3.69 -7.22 9.35
C TYR A 59 3.87 -5.87 8.66
N VAL A 60 3.60 -5.78 7.35
CA VAL A 60 3.68 -4.50 6.62
C VAL A 60 2.71 -3.48 7.20
N VAL A 61 1.46 -3.86 7.47
CA VAL A 61 0.45 -2.98 8.07
C VAL A 61 0.90 -2.48 9.44
N GLN A 62 1.39 -3.38 10.30
CA GLN A 62 1.87 -3.02 11.65
C GLN A 62 3.02 -2.02 11.60
N MET A 63 4.02 -2.29 10.77
CA MET A 63 5.18 -1.42 10.68
C MET A 63 4.82 -0.05 10.05
N THR A 64 3.85 -0.03 9.12
CA THR A 64 3.34 1.23 8.53
C THR A 64 2.65 2.08 9.58
N ALA A 65 1.79 1.46 10.40
CA ALA A 65 1.10 2.13 11.48
C ALA A 65 2.08 2.69 12.52
N GLN A 66 3.09 1.91 12.89
CA GLN A 66 4.13 2.34 13.84
C GLN A 66 4.93 3.54 13.32
N ALA A 67 5.36 3.50 12.05
CA ALA A 67 6.10 4.60 11.45
C ALA A 67 5.25 5.90 11.40
N ALA A 68 3.98 5.76 11.00
CA ALA A 68 3.04 6.88 10.97
C ALA A 68 2.79 7.47 12.36
N GLU A 69 2.57 6.62 13.37
CA GLU A 69 2.37 7.05 14.76
C GLU A 69 3.61 7.76 15.32
N ARG A 70 4.81 7.21 15.09
CA ARG A 70 6.07 7.83 15.52
C ARG A 70 6.27 9.20 14.87
N ALA A 71 6.02 9.32 13.57
CA ALA A 71 6.14 10.59 12.86
C ALA A 71 5.12 11.62 13.37
N LEU A 72 3.86 11.22 13.58
CA LEU A 72 2.80 12.08 14.10
C LEU A 72 3.18 12.60 15.50
N ASN A 73 3.65 11.73 16.39
CA ASN A 73 4.10 12.11 17.72
C ASN A 73 5.24 13.14 17.68
N CYS A 74 6.20 12.98 16.77
CA CYS A 74 7.29 13.94 16.61
C CYS A 74 6.78 15.33 16.16
N VAL A 75 5.78 15.35 15.27
CA VAL A 75 5.13 16.60 14.83
C VAL A 75 4.38 17.24 15.99
N GLU A 76 3.59 16.48 16.74
CA GLU A 76 2.85 16.96 17.92
C GLU A 76 3.77 17.56 18.99
N LEU A 77 4.93 16.93 19.23
CA LEU A 77 5.94 17.44 20.16
C LEU A 77 6.64 18.69 19.65
N SER A 78 6.87 18.81 18.33
CA SER A 78 7.58 19.96 17.73
C SER A 78 6.70 21.21 17.65
N GLN A 79 5.40 21.05 17.46
CA GLN A 79 4.49 22.16 17.17
C GLN A 79 4.45 23.23 18.28
N PRO A 80 4.43 22.90 19.58
CA PRO A 80 4.54 23.88 20.65
C PRO A 80 5.81 24.74 20.58
N HIS A 81 6.96 24.16 20.23
CA HIS A 81 8.23 24.88 20.13
C HIS A 81 8.20 25.87 18.96
N GLN A 82 7.65 25.46 17.81
CA GLN A 82 7.51 26.34 16.65
C GLN A 82 6.52 27.49 16.93
N ASN A 83 5.39 27.19 17.56
CA ASN A 83 4.39 28.20 17.94
C ASN A 83 4.96 29.22 18.94
N GLN A 84 5.73 28.76 19.92
CA GLN A 84 6.36 29.63 20.90
C GLN A 84 7.41 30.54 20.26
N LEU A 85 8.30 29.99 19.43
CA LEU A 85 9.28 30.76 18.66
C LEU A 85 8.62 31.86 17.82
N GLU A 86 7.54 31.53 17.11
CA GLU A 86 6.81 32.46 16.25
C GLU A 86 6.11 33.54 17.07
N SER A 87 5.41 33.15 18.14
CA SER A 87 4.65 34.08 18.98
C SER A 87 5.57 35.09 19.67
N GLU A 88 6.67 34.65 20.25
CA GLU A 88 7.63 35.52 20.93
C GLU A 88 8.34 36.45 19.92
N ALA A 89 8.72 35.94 18.74
CA ALA A 89 9.30 36.76 17.68
C ALA A 89 8.36 37.87 17.23
N LYS A 90 7.08 37.54 16.96
CA LYS A 90 6.06 38.53 16.55
C LYS A 90 5.82 39.57 17.65
N ALA A 91 5.74 39.13 18.90
CA ALA A 91 5.55 40.04 20.04
C ALA A 91 6.73 41.02 20.19
N LEU A 92 7.97 40.53 20.08
CA LEU A 92 9.16 41.38 20.13
C LEU A 92 9.23 42.34 18.93
N SER A 93 8.95 41.86 17.71
CA SER A 93 8.93 42.70 16.51
C SER A 93 7.95 43.87 16.68
N GLY A 94 6.71 43.58 17.09
CA GLY A 94 5.71 44.64 17.29
C GLY A 94 6.09 45.64 18.38
N ARG A 95 6.79 45.20 19.44
CA ARG A 95 7.32 46.12 20.46
C ARG A 95 8.47 46.98 19.94
N TRP A 96 9.35 46.43 19.11
CA TRP A 96 10.41 47.19 18.45
C TRP A 96 9.85 48.23 17.49
N ASP A 97 8.87 47.86 16.67
CA ASP A 97 8.21 48.78 15.73
C ASP A 97 7.55 49.94 16.48
N ALA A 98 6.76 49.64 17.51
CA ALA A 98 6.10 50.66 18.34
C ALA A 98 7.11 51.61 19.03
N TRP A 99 8.23 51.07 19.52
CA TRP A 99 9.28 51.87 20.14
C TRP A 99 10.00 52.77 19.12
N PHE A 100 10.20 52.32 17.88
CA PHE A 100 10.80 53.15 16.83
C PHE A 100 9.86 54.24 16.32
N GLU A 101 8.56 53.99 16.25
CA GLU A 101 7.55 54.98 15.85
C GLU A 101 7.36 56.07 16.91
N ASN A 102 7.30 55.67 18.19
CA ASN A 102 7.12 56.59 19.32
C ASN A 102 8.09 56.24 20.45
N PRO A 103 9.35 56.71 20.37
CA PRO A 103 10.36 56.41 21.38
C PRO A 103 9.92 56.86 22.78
N ILE A 104 9.75 55.90 23.68
CA ILE A 104 9.40 56.09 25.09
C ILE A 104 10.67 56.22 25.95
N GLU A 105 10.52 56.25 27.28
CA GLU A 105 11.63 56.40 28.24
C GLU A 105 12.70 55.31 28.13
N LEU A 106 13.94 55.64 28.53
CA LEU A 106 15.11 54.75 28.51
C LEU A 106 14.89 53.41 29.24
N LYS A 107 13.97 53.37 30.20
CA LYS A 107 13.64 52.16 30.96
C LYS A 107 12.97 51.10 30.07
N ASP A 108 12.03 51.51 29.22
CA ASP A 108 11.28 50.62 28.32
C ASP A 108 12.19 50.04 27.23
N ALA A 109 13.18 50.83 26.78
CA ALA A 109 14.22 50.35 25.86
C ALA A 109 15.11 49.26 26.50
N ARG A 110 15.45 49.40 27.80
CA ARG A 110 16.25 48.39 28.51
C ARG A 110 15.47 47.08 28.70
N GLU A 111 14.19 47.17 29.01
CA GLU A 111 13.31 45.99 29.12
C GLU A 111 13.22 45.26 27.77
N LEU A 112 12.96 46.00 26.68
CA LEU A 112 12.88 45.42 25.34
C LEU A 112 14.20 44.72 24.90
N VAL A 113 15.35 45.32 25.21
CA VAL A 113 16.66 44.69 24.97
C VAL A 113 16.83 43.43 25.82
N THR A 114 16.39 43.45 27.08
CA THR A 114 16.49 42.30 27.99
C THR A 114 15.64 41.14 27.49
N ASP A 115 14.40 41.40 27.12
CA ASP A 115 13.46 40.41 26.60
C ASP A 115 13.95 39.84 25.26
N THR A 116 14.46 40.69 24.36
CA THR A 116 15.04 40.24 23.09
C THR A 116 16.24 39.32 23.32
N ARG A 117 17.12 39.65 24.28
CA ARG A 117 18.26 38.78 24.63
C ARG A 117 17.81 37.46 25.24
N SER A 118 16.75 37.47 26.05
CA SER A 118 16.17 36.26 26.61
C SER A 118 15.62 35.35 25.51
N TYR A 119 14.83 35.90 24.58
CA TYR A 119 14.35 35.17 23.40
C TYR A 119 15.51 34.56 22.60
N LEU A 120 16.51 35.37 22.24
CA LEU A 120 17.68 34.90 21.48
C LEU A 120 18.45 33.79 22.21
N SER A 121 18.48 33.80 23.55
CA SER A 121 19.09 32.72 24.33
C SER A 121 18.27 31.44 24.38
N GLY A 122 16.94 31.52 24.21
CA GLY A 122 16.03 30.37 24.16
C GLY A 122 15.91 29.74 22.76
N VAL A 123 16.18 30.50 21.68
CA VAL A 123 16.11 29.99 20.30
C VAL A 123 16.87 28.67 20.08
N PRO A 124 18.12 28.50 20.55
CA PRO A 124 18.85 27.24 20.38
C PRO A 124 18.15 26.02 20.98
N GLU A 125 17.45 26.17 22.10
CA GLU A 125 16.72 25.07 22.74
C GLU A 125 15.56 24.59 21.88
N HIS A 126 14.70 25.52 21.44
CA HIS A 126 13.56 25.18 20.57
C HIS A 126 14.01 24.61 19.22
N THR A 127 15.00 25.23 18.59
CA THR A 127 15.50 24.78 17.28
C THR A 127 16.21 23.44 17.36
N SER A 128 17.02 23.20 18.40
CA SER A 128 17.65 21.91 18.63
C SER A 128 16.63 20.81 18.94
N PHE A 129 15.59 21.12 19.70
CA PHE A 129 14.51 20.18 19.99
C PHE A 129 13.76 19.79 18.71
N THR A 130 13.29 20.77 17.93
CA THR A 130 12.61 20.52 16.65
C THR A 130 13.51 19.73 15.69
N ASN A 131 14.80 20.07 15.61
CA ASN A 131 15.74 19.33 14.76
C ASN A 131 15.92 17.87 15.19
N ALA A 132 15.95 17.60 16.50
CA ALA A 132 15.97 16.23 17.01
C ALA A 132 14.70 15.46 16.61
N GLN A 133 13.53 16.08 16.69
CA GLN A 133 12.28 15.45 16.24
C GLN A 133 12.26 15.18 14.72
N LEU A 134 12.85 16.06 13.90
CA LEU A 134 12.99 15.81 12.46
C LEU A 134 13.91 14.61 12.17
N LEU A 135 14.97 14.42 12.95
CA LEU A 135 15.82 13.23 12.85
C LEU A 135 15.07 11.96 13.29
N GLU A 136 14.24 12.04 14.33
CA GLU A 136 13.37 10.93 14.74
C GLU A 136 12.35 10.56 13.66
N ILE A 137 11.77 11.54 12.95
CA ILE A 137 10.91 11.30 11.79
C ILE A 137 11.67 10.60 10.68
N MET A 138 12.89 11.05 10.38
CA MET A 138 13.75 10.42 9.37
C MET A 138 14.07 8.97 9.74
N MET A 139 14.41 8.70 11.00
CA MET A 139 14.64 7.33 11.52
C MET A 139 13.37 6.50 11.69
N ALA A 140 12.19 7.09 11.52
CA ALA A 140 10.95 6.31 11.43
C ALA A 140 10.75 5.77 10.01
N GLN A 141 11.48 6.28 9.01
CA GLN A 141 11.35 5.90 7.60
C GLN A 141 12.07 4.58 7.25
N ASP A 142 12.93 4.06 8.14
CA ASP A 142 13.64 2.77 8.05
C ASP A 142 12.66 1.61 7.77
N PHE A 143 11.41 1.78 8.21
CA PHE A 143 10.29 0.91 7.93
C PHE A 143 10.08 0.66 6.42
N GLN A 144 10.33 1.65 5.56
CA GLN A 144 10.09 1.56 4.13
C GLN A 144 10.99 0.50 3.48
N ASP A 145 12.26 0.39 3.89
CA ASP A 145 13.16 -0.62 3.34
C ASP A 145 12.72 -2.02 3.75
N LEU A 146 12.39 -2.21 5.04
CA LEU A 146 11.92 -3.49 5.55
C LEU A 146 10.61 -3.93 4.90
N THR A 147 9.65 -3.03 4.72
CA THR A 147 8.38 -3.38 4.08
C THR A 147 8.46 -3.51 2.58
N GLY A 148 9.32 -2.73 1.92
CA GLY A 148 9.65 -2.93 0.51
C GLY A 148 10.22 -4.33 0.25
N GLN A 149 11.12 -4.81 1.12
CA GLN A 149 11.64 -6.18 1.02
C GLN A 149 10.55 -7.24 1.24
N VAL A 150 9.65 -7.04 2.21
CA VAL A 150 8.55 -7.99 2.47
C VAL A 150 7.57 -8.04 1.30
N ILE A 151 7.17 -6.89 0.76
CA ILE A 151 6.30 -6.79 -0.42
C ILE A 151 6.97 -7.48 -1.62
N LYS A 152 8.27 -7.27 -1.83
CA LYS A 152 9.01 -7.93 -2.91
C LYS A 152 8.94 -9.45 -2.80
N ARG A 153 9.25 -10.00 -1.62
CA ARG A 153 9.17 -11.46 -1.42
C ARG A 153 7.74 -11.98 -1.57
N MET A 154 6.74 -11.18 -1.20
CA MET A 154 5.34 -11.53 -1.41
C MET A 154 4.95 -11.57 -2.89
N MET A 155 5.44 -10.63 -3.69
CA MET A 155 5.25 -10.66 -5.15
C MET A 155 5.82 -11.95 -5.74
N ASP A 156 7.01 -12.38 -5.29
CA ASP A 156 7.61 -13.64 -5.74
C ASP A 156 6.72 -14.85 -5.37
N VAL A 157 6.16 -14.89 -4.16
CA VAL A 157 5.22 -15.95 -3.73
C VAL A 157 3.95 -15.96 -4.58
N ILE A 158 3.37 -14.78 -4.84
CA ILE A 158 2.15 -14.66 -5.66
C ILE A 158 2.42 -15.11 -7.09
N GLN A 159 3.55 -14.73 -7.68
CA GLN A 159 3.95 -15.17 -9.03
C GLN A 159 4.12 -16.70 -9.10
N GLU A 160 4.69 -17.32 -8.07
CA GLU A 160 4.82 -18.77 -8.04
C GLU A 160 3.45 -19.45 -7.93
N ILE A 161 2.55 -18.95 -7.06
CA ILE A 161 1.16 -19.45 -6.97
C ILE A 161 0.46 -19.31 -8.32
N GLU A 162 0.58 -18.16 -8.99
CA GLU A 162 -0.01 -17.92 -10.31
C GLU A 162 0.50 -18.93 -11.34
N ARG A 163 1.82 -19.17 -11.39
CA ARG A 163 2.44 -20.13 -12.30
C ARG A 163 1.94 -21.55 -12.06
N GLN A 164 1.85 -21.97 -10.80
CA GLN A 164 1.35 -23.29 -10.42
C GLN A 164 -0.11 -23.49 -10.83
N LEU A 165 -0.97 -22.49 -10.56
CA LEU A 165 -2.37 -22.53 -10.97
C LEU A 165 -2.54 -22.51 -12.50
N LEU A 166 -1.70 -21.76 -13.23
CA LEU A 166 -1.71 -21.78 -14.69
C LEU A 166 -1.32 -23.14 -15.26
N MET A 167 -0.33 -23.84 -14.67
CA MET A 167 0.02 -25.21 -15.10
C MET A 167 -1.15 -26.16 -14.89
N VAL A 168 -1.80 -26.11 -13.71
CA VAL A 168 -3.02 -26.90 -13.45
C VAL A 168 -4.09 -26.62 -14.50
N LEU A 169 -4.35 -25.36 -14.85
CA LEU A 169 -5.39 -24.99 -15.80
C LEU A 169 -5.06 -25.39 -17.25
N LEU A 170 -3.80 -25.22 -17.66
CA LEU A 170 -3.34 -25.58 -19.02
C LEU A 170 -3.38 -27.10 -19.23
N GLU A 171 -2.98 -27.88 -18.22
CA GLU A 171 -2.97 -29.35 -18.30
C GLU A 171 -4.37 -29.96 -18.20
N ASN A 172 -5.32 -29.26 -17.55
CA ASN A 172 -6.71 -29.69 -17.44
C ASN A 172 -7.64 -29.07 -18.49
N MET A 173 -7.13 -28.24 -19.43
CA MET A 173 -7.93 -27.78 -20.55
C MET A 173 -8.12 -28.93 -21.56
N PRO A 174 -9.36 -29.30 -21.92
CA PRO A 174 -9.57 -30.12 -23.11
C PRO A 174 -9.00 -29.35 -24.31
N GLU A 175 -8.32 -30.04 -25.23
CA GLU A 175 -7.73 -29.44 -26.43
C GLU A 175 -8.71 -28.40 -27.01
N PRO A 176 -8.29 -27.14 -27.18
CA PRO A 176 -9.20 -26.12 -27.66
C PRO A 176 -9.62 -26.49 -29.07
N ASP A 177 -10.91 -26.82 -29.25
CA ASP A 177 -11.57 -26.60 -30.53
C ASP A 177 -11.25 -25.16 -30.93
N ALA A 178 -10.50 -25.01 -32.02
CA ALA A 178 -9.84 -23.80 -32.44
C ALA A 178 -10.84 -22.68 -32.80
N ARG A 179 -11.56 -22.10 -31.83
CA ARG A 179 -12.49 -20.99 -32.07
C ARG A 179 -12.95 -20.24 -30.82
N ALA A 180 -12.05 -19.50 -30.18
CA ALA A 180 -12.42 -18.23 -29.54
C ALA A 180 -11.17 -17.38 -29.23
N LYS A 181 -10.71 -16.60 -30.21
CA LYS A 181 -9.95 -15.37 -29.90
C LYS A 181 -10.90 -14.42 -29.17
N ARG A 182 -10.88 -14.40 -27.84
CA ARG A 182 -11.46 -13.29 -27.08
C ARG A 182 -10.46 -12.16 -27.08
N VAL A 183 -10.90 -11.02 -27.61
CA VAL A 183 -10.20 -9.74 -27.60
C VAL A 183 -10.02 -9.32 -26.14
N ASN A 184 -8.78 -8.99 -25.79
CA ASN A 184 -8.38 -8.52 -24.48
C ASN A 184 -8.89 -7.07 -24.29
N GLU A 185 -10.09 -6.90 -23.74
CA GLU A 185 -10.52 -5.61 -23.18
C GLU A 185 -9.99 -5.53 -21.75
N GLY A 186 -8.73 -5.09 -21.64
CA GLY A 186 -8.04 -4.88 -20.39
C GLY A 186 -8.73 -3.81 -19.53
N LEU A 187 -9.03 -4.21 -18.31
CA LEU A 187 -9.61 -3.40 -17.24
C LEU A 187 -8.77 -2.14 -16.98
N LEU A 188 -9.33 -0.98 -17.33
CA LEU A 188 -8.75 0.36 -17.19
C LEU A 188 -8.86 0.95 -15.77
N ASN A 189 -8.76 0.12 -14.72
CA ASN A 189 -8.94 0.59 -13.34
C ASN A 189 -7.82 0.09 -12.41
N GLY A 190 -6.67 0.74 -12.52
CA GLY A 190 -5.54 0.67 -11.58
C GLY A 190 -4.53 1.75 -11.93
N PRO A 191 -3.74 2.27 -10.96
CA PRO A 191 -2.70 3.25 -11.26
C PRO A 191 -1.76 2.68 -12.33
N GLN A 192 -1.48 3.47 -13.36
CA GLN A 192 -0.70 3.05 -14.52
C GLN A 192 0.73 2.68 -14.08
N LEU A 193 1.06 1.39 -14.20
CA LEU A 193 2.35 0.81 -13.81
C LEU A 193 3.31 0.61 -14.99
N ASP A 194 2.91 1.04 -16.20
CA ASP A 194 3.69 0.81 -17.41
C ASP A 194 4.54 2.04 -17.74
N ALA A 195 5.75 2.10 -17.17
CA ALA A 195 6.69 3.21 -17.36
C ALA A 195 7.26 3.31 -18.79
N THR A 196 6.90 2.38 -19.67
CA THR A 196 7.33 2.33 -21.08
C THR A 196 6.30 2.85 -22.08
N ALA A 197 5.11 3.28 -21.63
CA ALA A 197 4.12 3.90 -22.51
C ALA A 197 4.51 5.35 -22.86
N ALA A 198 4.40 5.71 -24.14
CA ALA A 198 4.65 7.08 -24.60
C ALA A 198 3.70 8.06 -23.88
N GLY A 199 4.28 8.92 -23.02
CA GLY A 199 3.54 9.86 -22.18
C GLY A 199 3.87 9.77 -20.68
N VAL A 200 4.73 8.83 -20.26
CA VAL A 200 5.15 8.71 -18.86
C VAL A 200 6.29 9.68 -18.56
N VAL A 201 6.03 10.64 -17.67
CA VAL A 201 7.04 11.48 -17.00
C VAL A 201 7.58 10.68 -15.82
N ALA A 202 8.77 10.08 -15.96
CA ALA A 202 9.38 9.22 -14.93
C ALA A 202 10.82 9.61 -14.58
N SER A 203 11.18 10.89 -14.68
CA SER A 203 12.50 11.35 -14.20
C SER A 203 12.39 12.67 -13.46
N GLN A 204 13.03 12.71 -12.29
CA GLN A 204 13.16 13.88 -11.40
C GLN A 204 13.67 15.13 -12.16
N ASP A 205 14.54 14.94 -13.14
CA ASP A 205 15.08 16.01 -13.98
C ASP A 205 14.00 16.77 -14.77
N GLN A 206 12.89 16.11 -15.14
CA GLN A 206 11.76 16.77 -15.85
C GLN A 206 10.76 17.42 -14.90
N VAL A 207 10.78 17.06 -13.61
CA VAL A 207 9.99 17.75 -12.57
C VAL A 207 10.63 19.11 -12.27
N ASP A 208 11.97 19.16 -12.22
CA ASP A 208 12.72 20.41 -12.06
C ASP A 208 12.53 21.33 -13.27
N ASP A 209 12.59 20.81 -14.51
CA ASP A 209 12.31 21.59 -15.73
C ASP A 209 10.89 22.16 -15.76
N LEU A 210 9.90 21.45 -15.20
CA LEU A 210 8.51 21.90 -15.15
C LEU A 210 8.32 23.01 -14.11
N LEU A 211 9.03 22.93 -12.98
CA LEU A 211 9.02 23.97 -11.94
C LEU A 211 9.70 25.26 -12.41
N ASP A 212 10.83 25.13 -13.13
CA ASP A 212 11.52 26.26 -13.77
C ASP A 212 10.64 26.97 -14.82
N SER A 213 9.81 26.20 -15.54
CA SER A 213 8.90 26.77 -16.56
C SER A 213 7.69 27.52 -15.97
N LEU A 214 7.35 27.27 -14.70
CA LEU A 214 6.23 27.89 -13.98
C LEU A 214 6.65 29.07 -13.10
N GLY A 215 7.95 29.38 -13.01
CA GLY A 215 8.48 30.59 -12.42
C GLY A 215 8.57 30.60 -10.89
N PHE A 216 8.87 29.45 -10.28
CA PHE A 216 9.34 29.37 -8.89
C PHE A 216 10.85 29.17 -8.85
#